data_AF-A0A834QRX2-F1
#
_entry.id   AF-A0A834QRX2-F1
#
_cell.length_a   1.000
_cell.length_b   1.000
_cell.length_c   1.000
_cell.angle_alpha   90.00
_cell.angle_beta   90.00
_cell.angle_gamma   90.00
#
_symmetry.space_group_name_H-M   'P 1'
#
loop_
_entity.id
_entity.type
_entity.pdbx_description
1 polymer ?
#
loop_
_entity_poly.entity_id
_entity_poly.type
_entity_poly.pdbx_seq_one_letter_code
_entity_poly.pdbx_strand_id
1 'polypeptide(L)'
;MDTFVCGHPCPCIVWDWDSNGKHDFIGEFTSTFKEMRGAMEGKQVQWECINPKYKAKKKNYKNSGIVILNQCKIHKMHSFLDYIMGGCQIQFTVYTKGSREVINDNYWK
;
A
#
# COMPACT_ATOMS: atom_id res chain seq x y z
N MET A 1 10.94 -9.56 -1.44
CA MET A 1 9.48 -9.78 -1.47
C MET A 1 9.29 -11.24 -1.24
N ASP A 2 8.87 -11.61 -0.03
CA ASP A 2 8.81 -13.00 0.34
C ASP A 2 7.59 -13.66 -0.31
N THR A 3 7.77 -14.90 -0.75
CA THR A 3 6.75 -15.69 -1.45
C THR A 3 5.44 -15.78 -0.64
N PHE A 4 5.51 -15.64 0.68
CA PHE A 4 4.33 -15.59 1.55
C PHE A 4 3.42 -14.38 1.30
N VAL A 5 3.97 -13.18 1.06
CA VAL A 5 3.16 -11.95 0.88
C VAL A 5 2.42 -11.97 -0.45
N CYS A 6 2.98 -12.60 -1.48
CA CYS A 6 2.41 -12.52 -2.83
C CYS A 6 1.04 -13.20 -2.99
N GLY A 7 0.71 -14.17 -2.13
CA GLY A 7 -0.53 -14.94 -2.16
C GLY A 7 -1.64 -14.41 -1.27
N HIS A 8 -1.39 -13.38 -0.45
CA HIS A 8 -2.40 -12.86 0.45
C HIS A 8 -3.51 -12.13 -0.32
N PRO A 9 -4.80 -12.38 0.02
CA PRO A 9 -5.91 -11.62 -0.52
C PRO A 9 -5.79 -10.14 -0.16
N CYS A 10 -5.88 -9.29 -1.17
CA CYS A 10 -5.94 -7.84 -1.09
C CYS A 10 -7.35 -7.40 -1.49
N PRO A 11 -8.24 -7.09 -0.53
CA PRO A 11 -9.54 -6.52 -0.83
C PRO A 11 -9.35 -5.09 -1.37
N CYS A 12 -10.06 -4.78 -2.45
CA CYS A 12 -10.06 -3.49 -3.10
C CYS A 12 -11.49 -2.95 -3.15
N ILE A 13 -11.66 -1.68 -2.78
CA ILE A 13 -12.96 -1.04 -2.71
C ILE A 13 -12.97 0.17 -3.65
N VAL A 14 -14.07 0.32 -4.39
CA VAL A 14 -14.27 1.39 -5.37
C VAL A 14 -15.42 2.28 -4.92
N TRP A 15 -15.15 3.58 -4.87
CA TRP A 15 -16.09 4.63 -4.47
C TRP A 15 -16.19 5.68 -5.57
N ASP A 16 -17.39 6.23 -5.74
CA ASP A 16 -17.59 7.48 -6.47
C ASP A 16 -17.32 8.65 -5.52
N TRP A 17 -16.41 9.54 -5.92
CA TRP A 17 -16.03 10.67 -5.07
C TRP A 17 -16.96 11.85 -5.34
N ASP A 18 -17.40 12.49 -4.25
CA ASP A 18 -18.34 13.61 -4.25
C ASP A 18 -17.84 14.69 -3.31
N SER A 19 -17.85 15.94 -3.76
CA SER A 19 -17.36 17.09 -2.98
C SER A 19 -18.17 17.38 -1.71
N ASN A 20 -19.40 16.87 -1.63
CA ASN A 20 -20.29 17.01 -0.47
C ASN A 20 -20.00 15.98 0.66
N GLY A 21 -19.03 15.07 0.45
CA GLY A 21 -18.63 14.04 1.42
C GLY A 21 -19.53 12.80 1.46
N LYS A 22 -20.59 12.74 0.64
CA LYS A 22 -21.50 11.59 0.54
C LYS A 22 -21.09 10.69 -0.63
N HIS A 23 -19.95 10.04 -0.49
CA HIS A 23 -19.42 9.13 -1.49
C HIS A 23 -20.31 7.90 -1.72
N ASP A 24 -20.60 7.60 -2.97
CA ASP A 24 -21.40 6.44 -3.35
C ASP A 24 -20.54 5.19 -3.55
N PHE A 25 -20.92 4.10 -2.90
CA PHE A 25 -20.21 2.83 -3.01
C PHE A 25 -20.51 2.17 -4.38
N ILE A 26 -19.47 1.99 -5.20
CA ILE A 26 -19.61 1.36 -6.53
C ILE A 26 -19.55 -0.16 -6.38
N GLY A 27 -18.55 -0.68 -5.67
CA GLY A 27 -18.35 -2.10 -5.48
C GLY A 27 -16.98 -2.45 -4.90
N GLU A 28 -16.72 -3.74 -4.80
CA GLU A 28 -15.50 -4.32 -4.29
C GLU A 28 -15.06 -5.52 -5.14
N PHE A 29 -13.77 -5.81 -5.09
CA PHE A 29 -13.18 -7.02 -5.66
C PHE A 29 -11.99 -7.43 -4.80
N THR A 30 -11.60 -8.70 -4.89
CA THR A 30 -10.41 -9.21 -4.20
C THR A 30 -9.39 -9.61 -5.25
N SER A 31 -8.15 -9.20 -5.05
CA SER A 31 -7.00 -9.57 -5.88
C SER A 31 -5.88 -10.09 -5.01
N THR A 32 -4.86 -10.69 -5.61
CA THR A 32 -3.57 -10.97 -4.96
C THR A 32 -2.45 -10.26 -5.71
N PHE A 33 -1.33 -10.00 -5.03
CA PHE A 33 -0.15 -9.45 -5.70
C PHE A 33 0.37 -10.39 -6.81
N LYS A 34 0.22 -11.71 -6.62
CA LYS A 34 0.54 -12.71 -7.64
C LYS A 34 -0.24 -12.50 -8.94
N GLU A 35 -1.54 -12.18 -8.86
CA GLU A 35 -2.35 -11.87 -10.04
C GLU A 35 -1.94 -10.54 -10.67
N MET A 36 -1.72 -9.50 -9.86
CA MET A 36 -1.29 -8.18 -10.34
C MET A 36 0.05 -8.25 -11.10
N ARG A 37 0.96 -9.15 -10.71
CA ARG A 37 2.23 -9.37 -11.44
C ARG A 37 2.02 -9.80 -12.89
N GLY A 38 0.89 -10.38 -13.24
CA GLY A 38 0.57 -10.67 -14.66
C GLY A 38 0.66 -9.43 -15.54
N ALA A 39 0.33 -8.24 -15.01
CA ALA A 39 0.44 -6.98 -15.74
C ALA A 39 1.90 -6.59 -16.05
N MET A 40 2.87 -7.06 -15.25
CA MET A 40 4.29 -6.88 -15.53
C MET A 40 4.76 -7.75 -16.71
N GLU A 41 4.09 -8.88 -16.93
CA GLU A 41 4.34 -9.82 -18.03
C GLU A 41 3.62 -9.42 -19.32
N GLY A 42 2.98 -8.23 -19.35
CA GLY A 42 2.21 -7.74 -20.50
C GLY A 42 0.82 -8.37 -20.64
N LYS A 43 0.34 -9.14 -19.66
CA LYS A 43 -1.03 -9.67 -19.66
C LYS A 43 -2.01 -8.58 -19.23
N GLN A 44 -3.18 -8.54 -19.84
CA GLN A 44 -4.29 -7.72 -19.35
C GLN A 44 -4.85 -8.35 -18.08
N VAL A 45 -4.71 -7.66 -16.95
CA VAL A 45 -5.25 -8.11 -15.67
C VAL A 45 -6.49 -7.27 -15.33
N GLN A 46 -7.60 -7.95 -15.07
CA GLN A 46 -8.88 -7.30 -14.81
C GLN A 46 -9.75 -8.09 -13.83
N TRP A 47 -10.61 -7.37 -13.10
CA TRP A 47 -11.55 -7.96 -12.14
C TRP A 47 -12.95 -7.36 -12.29
N GLU A 48 -13.97 -8.17 -12.02
CA GLU A 48 -15.33 -7.68 -11.92
C GLU A 48 -15.53 -6.92 -10.61
N CYS A 49 -16.04 -5.70 -10.67
CA CYS A 49 -16.37 -4.91 -9.51
C CYS A 49 -17.79 -5.28 -9.04
N ILE A 50 -17.93 -5.81 -7.82
CA ILE A 50 -19.22 -6.31 -7.33
C ILE A 50 -19.74 -5.44 -6.21
N ASN A 51 -21.00 -5.01 -6.31
CA ASN A 51 -21.70 -4.33 -5.23
C ASN A 51 -22.54 -5.36 -4.46
N PRO A 52 -22.20 -5.71 -3.21
CA PRO A 52 -22.95 -6.71 -2.45
C PRO A 52 -24.42 -6.31 -2.26
N LYS A 53 -24.70 -5.01 -2.10
CA LYS A 53 -26.07 -4.50 -1.93
C LYS A 53 -26.91 -4.72 -3.19
N TYR A 54 -26.34 -4.49 -4.37
CA TYR A 54 -27.06 -4.74 -5.63
C TYR A 54 -27.13 -6.22 -5.96
N LYS A 55 -26.08 -7.00 -5.69
CA LYS A 55 -26.08 -8.46 -5.85
C LYS A 55 -27.18 -9.12 -5.02
N ALA A 56 -27.44 -8.63 -3.81
CA ALA A 56 -28.52 -9.14 -2.97
C ALA A 56 -29.92 -8.64 -3.40
N LYS A 57 -30.04 -7.41 -3.92
CA LYS A 57 -31.34 -6.76 -4.20
C LYS A 57 -31.85 -6.93 -5.64
N LYS A 58 -30.96 -7.02 -6.63
CA LYS A 58 -31.31 -6.96 -8.05
C LYS A 58 -31.10 -8.32 -8.72
N LYS A 59 -32.19 -8.93 -9.20
CA LYS A 59 -32.21 -10.29 -9.78
C LYS A 59 -31.30 -10.48 -11.01
N ASN A 60 -31.15 -9.43 -11.84
CA ASN A 60 -30.33 -9.46 -13.06
C ASN A 60 -29.02 -8.66 -12.94
N TYR A 61 -28.52 -8.44 -11.72
CA TYR A 61 -27.25 -7.75 -11.54
C TYR A 61 -26.07 -8.66 -11.86
N LYS A 62 -25.18 -8.19 -12.72
CA LYS A 62 -23.93 -8.89 -13.08
C LYS A 62 -22.75 -8.32 -12.28
N ASN A 63 -22.41 -7.06 -12.54
CA ASN A 63 -21.33 -6.33 -11.87
C ASN A 63 -21.57 -4.81 -12.02
N SER A 64 -20.75 -4.00 -11.33
CA SER A 64 -20.69 -2.54 -11.41
C SER A 64 -19.61 -2.06 -12.38
N GLY A 65 -19.21 -2.90 -13.35
CA GLY A 65 -18.11 -2.64 -14.27
C GLY A 65 -16.89 -3.53 -14.04
N ILE A 66 -15.85 -3.28 -14.83
CA ILE A 66 -14.59 -4.03 -14.84
C ILE A 66 -13.45 -3.09 -14.44
N VAL A 67 -12.64 -3.50 -13.46
CA VAL A 67 -11.42 -2.80 -13.06
C VAL A 67 -10.25 -3.41 -13.81
N ILE A 68 -9.48 -2.56 -14.52
CA ILE A 68 -8.33 -2.99 -15.33
C ILE A 68 -7.06 -2.44 -14.69
N LEU A 69 -6.06 -3.30 -14.49
CA LEU A 69 -4.74 -2.91 -14.03
C LEU A 69 -3.85 -2.55 -15.23
N ASN A 70 -3.61 -1.26 -15.42
CA ASN A 70 -2.81 -0.77 -16.55
C ASN A 70 -1.30 -1.01 -16.37
N GLN A 71 -0.79 -0.89 -15.14
CA GLN A 71 0.64 -1.01 -14.87
C GLN A 71 0.89 -1.50 -13.44
N CYS A 72 1.84 -2.41 -13.28
CA CYS A 72 2.39 -2.83 -12.01
C CYS A 72 3.91 -2.63 -12.04
N LYS A 73 4.47 -1.97 -11.03
CA LYS A 73 5.93 -1.76 -10.88
C LYS A 73 6.35 -2.15 -9.48
N ILE A 74 7.47 -2.84 -9.37
CA ILE A 74 8.06 -3.23 -8.09
C ILE A 74 9.23 -2.31 -7.81
N HIS A 75 9.10 -1.51 -6.74
CA HIS A 75 10.19 -0.69 -6.23
C HIS A 75 10.76 -1.35 -4.98
N LYS A 76 12.07 -1.59 -4.98
CA LYS A 76 12.77 -2.00 -3.77
C LYS A 76 12.93 -0.76 -2.90
N MET A 77 12.23 -0.73 -1.77
CA MET A 77 12.43 0.29 -0.74
C MET A 77 13.41 -0.25 0.29
N HIS A 78 14.47 0.51 0.55
CA HIS A 78 15.41 0.19 1.60
C HIS A 78 14.75 0.45 2.96
N SER A 79 14.76 -0.56 3.81
CA SER A 79 14.33 -0.44 5.19
C SER A 79 15.34 0.38 6.00
N PHE A 80 14.92 0.89 7.14
CA PHE A 80 15.81 1.55 8.09
C PHE A 80 17.03 0.69 8.46
N LEU A 81 16.82 -0.62 8.67
CA LEU A 81 17.91 -1.55 8.97
C LEU A 81 18.88 -1.71 7.79
N ASP A 82 18.40 -1.66 6.54
CA ASP A 82 19.28 -1.68 5.37
C ASP A 82 20.24 -0.49 5.37
N TYR A 83 19.79 0.68 5.83
CA TYR A 83 20.64 1.86 5.98
C TYR A 83 21.67 1.68 7.10
N ILE A 84 21.29 1.16 8.26
CA ILE A 84 22.22 0.90 9.37
C ILE A 84 23.27 -0.15 8.97
N MET A 85 22.84 -1.28 8.41
CA MET A 85 23.74 -2.33 7.92
C MET A 85 24.65 -1.84 6.79
N GLY A 86 24.20 -0.86 6.01
CA GLY A 86 24.98 -0.16 4.99
C GLY A 86 25.97 0.87 5.54
N GLY A 87 26.07 1.05 6.86
CA GLY A 87 27.02 1.97 7.51
C GLY A 87 26.49 3.37 7.79
N CYS A 88 25.20 3.63 7.60
CA CYS A 88 24.58 4.90 8.00
C CYS A 88 24.54 5.03 9.53
N GLN A 89 25.02 6.16 10.06
CA GLN A 89 25.03 6.45 11.49
C GLN A 89 23.96 7.49 11.86
N ILE A 90 23.29 7.30 13.00
CA ILE A 90 22.29 8.22 13.52
C ILE A 90 22.93 9.03 14.63
N GLN A 91 22.99 10.34 14.45
CA GLN A 91 23.47 11.28 15.45
C GLN A 91 22.29 11.91 16.15
N PHE A 92 22.28 11.82 17.47
CA PHE A 92 21.28 12.47 18.32
C PHE A 92 21.94 13.66 19.02
N THR A 93 21.37 14.85 18.89
CA THR A 93 21.85 16.07 19.57
C THR A 93 20.70 16.67 20.37
N VAL A 94 20.94 16.86 21.66
CA VAL A 94 20.02 17.55 22.56
C VAL A 94 20.49 18.98 22.76
N TYR A 95 19.57 19.93 22.67
CA TYR A 95 19.80 21.31 23.06
C TYR A 95 18.93 21.66 24.27
N THR A 96 19.57 22.07 25.35
CA THR A 96 18.91 22.69 26.50
C THR A 96 19.27 24.18 26.52
N LYS A 97 18.29 25.04 26.79
CA LYS A 97 18.55 26.48 26.92
C LYS A 97 19.00 26.79 28.35
N GLY A 98 20.31 26.80 28.59
CA GLY A 98 20.92 27.25 29.85
C GLY A 98 22.28 26.59 30.11
N SER A 99 23.33 27.42 30.26
CA SER A 99 24.76 27.12 30.46
C SER A 99 25.49 26.42 29.30
N ARG A 100 26.53 27.10 28.76
CA ARG A 100 27.55 26.47 27.92
C ARG A 100 28.39 25.55 28.79
N GLU A 101 28.13 24.25 28.74
CA GLU A 101 29.11 23.23 29.08
C GLU A 101 29.25 22.29 27.87
N VAL A 102 30.49 22.09 27.43
CA VAL A 102 30.83 21.10 26.40
C VAL A 102 30.86 19.76 27.12
N ILE A 103 29.77 18.99 27.03
CA ILE A 103 29.76 17.62 27.53
C ILE A 103 30.53 16.78 26.50
N ASN A 104 31.75 16.35 26.86
CA ASN A 104 32.60 15.52 26.02
C ASN A 104 32.34 14.05 26.38
N ASP A 105 31.20 13.52 25.92
CA ASP A 105 30.80 12.14 26.21
C ASP A 105 31.51 11.14 25.29
N ASN A 106 32.73 10.76 25.67
CA ASN A 106 33.35 9.49 25.25
C ASN A 106 32.81 8.31 26.10
N TYR A 107 31.50 8.23 26.30
CA TYR A 107 30.85 7.11 26.99
C TYR A 107 30.10 6.23 25.99
N TRP A 108 30.87 5.56 25.14
CA TRP A 108 30.51 4.25 24.59
C TRP A 108 31.74 3.33 24.68
N LYS A 109 31.89 2.69 25.84
CA LYS A 109 32.44 1.34 25.94
C LYS A 109 31.28 0.38 26.15
#